data_AF-A0AAF0QWA6-F1
#
_entry.id   AF-A0AAF0QWA6-F1
#
_cell.length_a   1.000
_cell.length_b   1.000
_cell.length_c   1.000
_cell.angle_alpha   90.00
_cell.angle_beta   90.00
_cell.angle_gamma   90.00
#
_symmetry.space_group_name_H-M   'P 1'
#
loop_
_entity.id
_entity.type
_entity.pdbx_description
1 polymer ?
#
loop_
_entity_poly.entity_id
_entity_poly.type
_entity_poly.pdbx_seq_one_letter_code
_entity_poly.pdbx_strand_id
1 'polypeptide(L)' 'MVDGLQERIMEEAHSSRYSIHPGSTKMYRDLREVYWWNGMKKGISEFVAKCPNCQQVKVEHQKPVGLAQRIELPE' A
#
# COMPACT_ATOMS: atom_id res chain seq x y z
N MET A 1 3.05 22.10 13.27
CA MET A 1 4.26 21.39 13.75
C MET A 1 3.84 20.07 14.39
N VAL A 2 3.25 19.15 13.63
CA VAL A 2 2.92 17.77 14.05
C VAL A 2 3.43 16.75 13.02
N ASP A 3 3.98 17.24 11.90
CA ASP A 3 4.25 16.45 10.69
C ASP A 3 5.33 15.37 10.91
N GLY A 4 6.30 15.61 11.81
CA GLY A 4 7.38 14.66 12.08
C GLY A 4 7.03 13.49 13.03
N LEU A 5 5.93 13.56 13.79
CA LEU A 5 5.55 12.42 14.65
C LEU A 5 4.90 11.31 13.83
N GLN A 6 3.98 11.69 12.93
CA GLN A 6 3.30 10.73 12.05
C GLN A 6 4.31 10.00 11.17
N GLU A 7 5.29 10.73 10.61
CA GLU A 7 6.35 10.15 9.80
C GLU A 7 7.19 9.13 10.57
N ARG A 8 7.61 9.44 11.81
CA ARG A 8 8.36 8.49 12.65
C ARG A 8 7.55 7.23 13.00
N ILE A 9 6.26 7.38 13.28
CA ILE A 9 5.38 6.23 13.55
C ILE A 9 5.27 5.36 12.29
N MET A 10 5.11 5.97 11.12
CA MET A 10 5.04 5.25 9.86
C MET A 10 6.37 4.57 9.51
N GLU A 11 7.50 5.23 9.74
CA GLU A 11 8.84 4.68 9.55
C GLU A 11 9.07 3.45 10.44
N GLU A 12 8.77 3.54 11.74
CA GLU A 12 8.93 2.42 12.67
C GLU A 12 8.04 1.22 12.29
N ALA A 13 6.78 1.49 11.94
CA ALA A 13 5.83 0.45 11.57
C ALA A 13 6.13 -0.19 10.21
N HIS A 14 6.91 0.45 9.34
CA HIS A 14 7.19 -0.05 7.99
C HIS A 14 8.62 -0.59 7.80
N SER A 15 9.61 0.06 8.42
CA SER A 15 11.04 -0.13 8.15
C SER A 15 11.81 -0.70 9.34
N SER A 16 11.17 -0.91 10.50
CA SER A 16 11.87 -1.55 11.64
C SER A 16 12.34 -2.96 11.26
N ARG A 17 13.42 -3.43 11.91
CA ARG A 17 13.97 -4.77 11.67
C ARG A 17 12.97 -5.91 11.90
N TYR A 18 11.93 -5.64 12.69
CA TYR A 18 10.86 -6.57 13.00
C TYR A 18 9.67 -6.45 12.05
N SER A 19 9.62 -5.39 11.24
CA SER A 19 8.56 -5.14 10.28
C SER A 19 8.98 -5.66 8.90
N ILE A 20 8.23 -6.62 8.37
CA ILE A 20 8.47 -7.21 7.05
C ILE A 20 7.78 -6.35 5.98
N HIS A 21 8.11 -5.05 5.93
CA HIS A 21 7.54 -4.07 4.98
C HIS A 21 6.03 -4.27 4.71
N PRO A 22 5.17 -4.15 5.75
CA PRO A 22 3.75 -4.41 5.62
C PRO A 22 3.13 -3.46 4.60
N GLY A 23 2.21 -4.01 3.78
CA GLY A 23 1.40 -3.19 2.89
C GLY A 23 0.43 -2.28 3.64
N SER A 24 -0.12 -1.29 2.94
CA SER A 24 -0.96 -0.22 3.50
C SER A 24 -2.14 -0.73 4.35
N THR A 25 -2.80 -1.82 3.94
CA THR A 25 -3.93 -2.39 4.69
C THR A 25 -3.50 -2.93 6.05
N LYS A 26 -2.41 -3.69 6.11
CA LYS A 26 -1.90 -4.25 7.37
C LYS A 26 -1.40 -3.12 8.27
N MET A 27 -0.58 -2.23 7.72
CA MET A 27 -0.03 -1.10 8.46
C MET A 27 -1.14 -0.20 9.05
N TYR A 28 -2.22 0.07 8.30
CA TYR A 28 -3.38 0.79 8.83
C TYR A 28 -4.09 0.04 9.96
N ARG A 29 -4.27 -1.29 9.82
CA ARG A 29 -4.92 -2.11 10.85
C ARG A 29 -4.11 -2.16 12.14
N ASP A 30 -2.79 -2.26 12.04
CA ASP A 30 -1.92 -2.32 13.22
C ASP A 30 -1.84 -0.95 13.91
N LEU A 31 -1.69 0.14 13.15
CA LEU A 31 -1.54 1.48 13.72
C LEU A 31 -2.83 2.06 14.31
N ARG A 32 -4.01 1.75 13.75
CA ARG A 32 -5.30 2.30 14.22
C ARG A 32 -5.71 1.82 15.62
N GLU A 33 -5.05 0.78 16.14
CA GLU A 33 -5.33 0.25 17.48
C GLU A 33 -4.77 1.16 18.58
N VAL A 34 -3.71 1.91 18.26
CA VAL A 34 -2.95 2.71 19.23
C VAL A 34 -2.88 4.19 18.87
N TYR A 35 -3.01 4.55 17.59
CA TYR A 35 -2.90 5.93 17.12
C TYR A 35 -4.08 6.33 16.25
N TRP A 36 -4.36 7.63 16.22
CA TRP A 36 -5.36 8.22 15.34
C TRP A 36 -4.95 9.64 14.92
N TRP A 37 -5.15 9.95 13.63
CA TRP A 37 -5.05 11.31 13.10
C TRP A 37 -5.87 11.45 11.81
N ASN A 38 -6.18 12.69 11.43
CA ASN A 38 -6.93 12.97 10.20
C ASN A 38 -6.10 12.56 8.97
N GLY A 39 -6.72 11.88 8.00
CA GLY A 39 -6.05 11.45 6.78
C GLY A 39 -5.10 10.24 6.94
N MET A 40 -5.09 9.56 8.09
CA MET A 40 -4.17 8.44 8.39
C MET A 40 -4.13 7.35 7.31
N LYS A 41 -5.29 6.90 6.80
CA LYS A 41 -5.33 5.91 5.70
C LYS A 41 -4.62 6.42 4.44
N LYS A 42 -4.86 7.68 4.08
CA LYS A 42 -4.26 8.30 2.88
C LYS A 42 -2.75 8.46 3.05
N GLY A 43 -2.31 8.98 4.20
CA GLY A 43 -0.88 9.13 4.52
C GLY A 43 -0.13 7.79 4.50
N ILE A 44 -0.70 6.73 5.09
CA ILE A 44 -0.11 5.39 5.06
C ILE A 44 -0.01 4.84 3.62
N SER A 45 -1.07 5.02 2.81
CA SER A 45 -1.05 4.59 1.41
C SER A 45 0.04 5.31 0.61
N GLU A 46 0.17 6.63 0.77
CA GLU A 46 1.20 7.43 0.11
C GLU A 46 2.62 7.07 0.59
N PHE A 47 2.79 6.80 1.89
CA PHE A 47 4.06 6.40 2.48
C PHE A 47 4.53 5.04 1.93
N VAL A 48 3.67 4.02 1.98
CA VAL A 48 3.99 2.68 1.47
C VAL A 48 4.21 2.69 -0.05
N ALA A 49 3.45 3.51 -0.79
CA ALA A 49 3.61 3.64 -2.23
C ALA A 49 4.98 4.20 -2.64
N LYS A 50 5.67 4.95 -1.76
CA LYS A 50 7.02 5.48 -2.01
C LYS A 50 8.14 4.48 -1.69
N CYS A 51 7.83 3.35 -1.06
CA CYS A 51 8.85 2.36 -0.67
C CYS A 51 9.34 1.54 -1.87
N PRO A 52 10.64 1.62 -2.26
CA PRO A 52 11.17 0.91 -3.42
C PRO A 52 11.08 -0.62 -3.29
N ASN A 53 11.24 -1.14 -2.07
CA ASN A 53 11.10 -2.58 -1.81
C ASN A 53 9.66 -3.02 -2.05
N CYS A 54 8.67 -2.28 -1.54
CA CYS A 54 7.26 -2.58 -1.75
C CYS A 54 6.85 -2.49 -3.22
N GLN A 55 7.37 -1.51 -3.97
CA GLN A 55 7.09 -1.37 -5.40
C GLN A 55 7.59 -2.58 -6.20
N GLN A 56 8.79 -3.08 -5.90
CA GLN A 56 9.39 -4.21 -6.59
C GLN A 56 8.69 -5.54 -6.29
N VAL A 57 8.25 -5.75 -5.04
CA VAL A 57 7.58 -7.02 -4.66
C VAL A 57 6.08 -7.03 -5.00
N LYS A 58 5.45 -5.85 -5.13
CA LYS A 58 4.03 -5.70 -5.51
C LYS A 58 3.86 -5.39 -7.00
N VAL A 59 4.61 -6.05 -7.87
CA VAL A 59 4.32 -5.98 -9.31
C VAL A 59 2.88 -6.44 -9.55
N GLU A 60 2.15 -5.76 -10.44
CA GLU A 60 0.81 -6.20 -10.82
C GLU A 60 0.88 -7.59 -11.45
N HIS A 61 0.41 -8.60 -10.71
CA HIS A 61 0.20 -9.96 -11.25
C HIS A 61 -1.11 -10.08 -12.04
N GLN A 62 -1.85 -8.97 -12.21
CA GLN A 62 -3.05 -8.96 -13.04
C GLN A 62 -2.65 -9.20 -14.48
N LYS A 63 -3.22 -10.24 -15.09
CA LYS A 63 -3.07 -10.42 -16.54
C LYS A 63 -3.71 -9.20 -17.21
N PRO A 64 -3.04 -8.57 -18.18
CA PRO A 64 -3.71 -7.55 -18.98
C PRO A 64 -4.98 -8.16 -19.56
N VAL A 65 -6.08 -7.41 -19.51
CA VAL A 65 -7.32 -7.80 -20.17
C VAL A 65 -6.97 -8.06 -21.64
N GLY A 66 -7.04 -9.32 -22.05
CA GLY A 66 -6.80 -9.70 -23.43
C GLY A 66 -7.78 -8.99 -24.35
N LEU A 67 -7.39 -8.79 -25.61
CA LEU A 67 -8.29 -8.27 -26.64
C LEU A 67 -9.50 -9.21 -26.75
N ALA A 68 -10.70 -8.66 -26.56
CA ALA A 68 -11.93 -9.40 -26.79
C ALA A 68 -12.02 -9.77 -28.27
N GLN A 69 -11.90 -11.06 -28.59
CA GLN A 69 -12.14 -11.55 -29.95
C GLN A 69 -13.67 -11.54 -30.18
N ARG A 70 -14.11 -10.86 -31.24
CA ARG A 70 -15.49 -11.00 -31.72
C ARG A 70 -15.68 -12.44 -32.23
N ILE A 71 -16.68 -13.12 -31.71
CA ILE A 71 -17.18 -14.37 -32.30
C ILE A 71 -18.04 -13.96 -33.51
N GLU A 72 -17.74 -14.48 -34.70
CA GLU A 72 -18.58 -14.26 -35.87
C GLU A 72 -19.91 -15.02 -35.70
N LEU A 73 -21.02 -14.35 -36.03
CA LEU A 73 -22.34 -14.97 -35.99
C LEU A 73 -22.48 -15.94 -37.18
N PRO A 74 -23.04 -17.16 -36.98
CA PRO A 74 -23.29 -18.09 -38.09
C PRO A 74 -24.35 -17.55 -39.08
N GLU A 75 -24.26 -17.97 -40.35
CA GLU A 75 -25.29 -17.72 -41.38
C GLU A 75 -26.64 -18.36 -41.06
#